data_AF-A0A533SJZ2-F1
#
_entry.id   AF-A0A533SJZ2-F1
#
_cell.length_a   1.000
_cell.length_b   1.000
_cell.length_c   1.000
_cell.angle_alpha   90.00
_cell.angle_beta   90.00
_cell.angle_gamma   90.00
#
_symmetry.space_group_name_H-M   'P 1'
#
loop_
_entity.id
_entity.type
_entity.pdbx_description
1 polymer ?
#
loop_
_entity_poly.entity_id
_entity_poly.type
_entity_poly.pdbx_seq_one_letter_code
_entity_poly.pdbx_strand_id
1 'polypeptide(L)' 'AILDKAMSFGAPGTALFEDIASTLYGLPKGPTLVNYVYGLGGRDVTMDQIAKAAEDSLKLARQRKKIVPTRYMGVRD' A
#
# COMPACT_ATOMS: atom_id res chain seq x y z
N ALA A 1 -2.36 3.72 -4.25
CA ALA A 1 -2.07 3.41 -2.85
C ALA A 1 -3.21 2.56 -2.31
N ILE A 2 -2.92 1.51 -1.55
CA ILE A 2 -3.91 0.79 -0.73
C ILE A 2 -3.45 0.94 0.72
N LEU A 3 -4.34 1.42 1.60
CA LEU A 3 -4.01 1.68 3.00
C LEU A 3 -4.73 0.64 3.89
N ASP A 4 -3.96 -0.17 4.60
CA ASP A 4 -4.49 -1.19 5.52
C ASP A 4 -4.19 -0.84 6.97
N LYS A 5 -5.22 -0.93 7.82
CA LYS A 5 -5.08 -0.78 9.27
C LYS A 5 -4.78 -2.10 9.99
N ALA A 6 -4.30 -3.08 9.24
CA ALA A 6 -3.99 -4.43 9.71
C ALA A 6 -2.70 -4.92 9.07
N MET A 7 -2.07 -5.91 9.70
CA MET A 7 -0.93 -6.64 9.15
C MET A 7 -1.29 -8.12 9.09
N SER A 8 -1.03 -8.77 7.96
CA SER A 8 -1.23 -10.20 7.78
C SER A 8 0.12 -10.92 7.86
N PHE A 9 0.40 -11.62 8.95
CA PHE A 9 1.63 -12.38 9.10
C PHE A 9 1.61 -13.63 8.21
N GLY A 10 2.66 -13.82 7.40
CA GLY A 10 2.80 -14.99 6.53
C GLY A 10 2.01 -14.92 5.21
N ALA A 11 1.22 -13.87 4.99
CA ALA A 11 0.49 -13.64 3.74
C ALA A 11 1.34 -12.77 2.78
N PRO A 12 1.12 -12.89 1.45
CA PRO A 12 1.81 -12.05 0.46
C PRO A 12 1.40 -10.58 0.51
N GLY A 13 0.23 -10.26 1.07
CA GLY A 13 -0.20 -8.90 1.37
C GLY A 13 -1.20 -8.84 2.52
N THR A 14 -1.75 -7.67 2.76
CA THR A 14 -2.87 -7.47 3.69
C THR A 14 -4.21 -7.74 3.00
N ALA A 15 -5.26 -7.97 3.78
CA ALA A 15 -6.58 -8.36 3.26
C ALA A 15 -7.10 -7.40 2.18
N LEU A 16 -7.12 -6.09 2.43
CA LEU A 16 -7.62 -5.13 1.44
C LEU A 16 -6.71 -5.05 0.21
N PHE A 17 -5.40 -5.13 0.40
CA PHE A 17 -4.46 -5.16 -0.72
C PHE A 17 -4.67 -6.38 -1.61
N GLU A 18 -4.86 -7.57 -1.02
CA GLU A 18 -5.08 -8.80 -1.76
C GLU A 18 -6.41 -8.79 -2.52
N ASP A 19 -7.47 -8.25 -1.94
CA ASP A 19 -8.76 -8.07 -2.62
C ASP A 19 -8.63 -7.17 -3.86
N ILE A 20 -7.92 -6.04 -3.74
CA ILE A 20 -7.71 -5.12 -4.87
C ILE A 20 -6.75 -5.72 -5.90
N ALA A 21 -5.67 -6.37 -5.46
CA ALA A 21 -4.70 -6.99 -6.35
C ALA A 21 -5.31 -8.14 -7.15
N SER A 22 -6.14 -8.98 -6.52
CA SER A 22 -6.85 -10.07 -7.19
C SER A 22 -7.93 -9.54 -8.15
N THR A 23 -8.68 -8.51 -7.76
CA THR A 23 -9.68 -7.87 -8.63
C THR A 23 -9.07 -7.29 -9.90
N LEU A 24 -7.87 -6.73 -9.80
CA LEU A 24 -7.16 -6.10 -10.92
C LEU A 24 -6.24 -7.08 -11.67
N TYR A 25 -6.19 -8.35 -11.24
CA TYR A 25 -5.34 -9.35 -11.85
C TYR A 25 -5.75 -9.61 -13.31
N GLY A 26 -4.76 -9.76 -14.19
CA GLY A 26 -4.99 -10.01 -15.61
C GLY A 26 -5.31 -8.77 -16.47
N LEU A 27 -5.44 -7.57 -15.88
CA LEU A 27 -5.61 -6.35 -16.66
C LEU A 27 -4.36 -6.08 -17.53
N PRO A 28 -4.50 -5.94 -18.87
CA PRO A 28 -3.36 -5.71 -19.77
C PRO A 28 -2.55 -4.46 -19.43
N LYS A 29 -3.22 -3.44 -18.86
CA LYS A 29 -2.62 -2.18 -18.38
C LYS A 29 -3.04 -1.90 -16.94
N GLY A 30 -2.75 -2.84 -16.04
CA GLY A 30 -3.00 -2.67 -14.61
C GLY A 30 -2.17 -1.53 -13.98
N PRO A 31 -2.68 -0.87 -12.93
CA PRO A 31 -1.95 0.17 -12.22
C PRO A 31 -0.80 -0.40 -11.39
N THR A 32 0.12 0.47 -10.96
CA THR A 32 1.07 0.15 -9.88
C THR A 32 0.31 0.02 -8.56
N LEU A 33 0.46 -1.12 -7.90
CA LEU A 33 -0.11 -1.36 -6.58
C LEU A 33 0.97 -1.28 -5.51
N VAL A 34 0.66 -0.60 -4.41
CA VAL A 34 1.52 -0.47 -3.24
C VAL A 34 0.64 -0.44 -2.00
N ASN A 35 0.99 -1.28 -1.04
CA ASN A 35 0.33 -1.39 0.24
C ASN A 35 1.04 -0.55 1.30
N TYR A 36 0.28 0.26 2.04
CA TYR A 36 0.72 1.03 3.18
C TYR A 36 -0.02 0.52 4.42
N VAL A 37 0.71 -0.14 5.31
CA VAL A 37 0.18 -0.57 6.61
C VAL A 37 0.35 0.55 7.61
N TYR A 38 -0.75 0.97 8.25
CA TYR A 38 -0.79 2.13 9.12
C TYR A 38 -1.57 1.86 10.41
N GLY A 39 -1.42 2.76 11.40
CA GLY A 39 -2.27 2.77 12.59
C GLY A 39 -2.19 1.50 13.46
N LEU A 40 -1.15 0.68 13.27
CA LEU A 40 -0.93 -0.50 14.10
C LEU A 40 -0.84 -0.09 15.57
N GLY A 41 -1.41 -0.90 16.47
CA GLY A 41 -1.40 -0.61 17.90
C GLY A 41 -2.15 0.67 18.29
N GLY A 42 -3.07 1.17 17.46
CA GLY A 42 -3.85 2.37 17.76
C GLY A 42 -3.10 3.68 17.54
N ARG A 43 -1.96 3.67 16.84
CA ARG A 43 -1.23 4.89 16.48
C ARG A 43 -2.09 5.79 15.60
N ASP A 44 -1.90 7.09 15.79
CA ASP A 44 -2.56 8.11 14.98
C ASP A 44 -2.03 8.13 13.54
N VAL A 45 -2.81 8.70 12.62
CA VAL A 45 -2.43 8.94 11.24
C VAL A 45 -2.57 10.40 10.90
N THR A 46 -1.47 11.02 10.50
CA THR A 46 -1.44 12.44 10.16
C THR A 46 -1.78 12.68 8.70
N MET A 47 -2.22 13.89 8.38
CA MET A 47 -2.45 14.31 6.99
C MET A 47 -1.17 14.24 6.15
N ASP A 48 -0.01 14.56 6.74
CA ASP A 48 1.29 14.49 6.06
C ASP A 48 1.64 13.05 5.67
N GLN A 49 1.33 12.07 6.51
CA GLN A 49 1.52 10.66 6.22
C GLN A 49 0.64 10.21 5.03
N ILE A 50 -0.62 10.63 5.00
CA ILE A 50 -1.53 10.34 3.89
C ILE A 50 -1.03 11.00 2.60
N ALA A 51 -0.64 12.27 2.67
CA ALA A 51 -0.09 13.02 1.53
C ALA A 51 1.16 12.32 0.98
N LYS A 52 2.07 11.91 1.87
CA LYS A 52 3.30 11.20 1.53
C LYS A 52 3.02 9.87 0.84
N ALA A 53 2.05 9.09 1.32
CA ALA A 53 1.65 7.83 0.68
C ALA A 53 1.10 8.05 -0.74
N ALA A 54 0.33 9.12 -0.96
CA ALA A 54 -0.18 9.48 -2.28
C ALA A 54 0.95 9.91 -3.23
N GLU A 55 1.82 10.82 -2.80
CA GLU A 55 2.97 11.29 -3.58
C GLU A 55 3.93 10.16 -3.95
N ASP A 56 4.27 9.30 -2.99
CA ASP A 56 5.15 8.16 -3.23
C ASP A 56 4.50 7.17 -4.21
N SER A 57 3.19 6.94 -4.10
CA SER A 57 2.45 6.11 -5.06
C SER A 57 2.50 6.68 -6.47
N LEU A 58 2.33 8.00 -6.64
CA LEU A 58 2.45 8.66 -7.94
C LEU A 58 3.87 8.53 -8.51
N LYS A 59 4.90 8.67 -7.66
CA LYS A 59 6.30 8.46 -8.07
C LYS A 59 6.55 7.03 -8.53
N LEU A 60 6.05 6.04 -7.80
CA LEU A 60 6.16 4.61 -8.15
C LEU A 60 5.44 4.28 -9.46
N ALA A 61 4.25 4.84 -9.66
CA ALA A 61 3.48 4.69 -10.90
C ALA A 61 4.24 5.27 -12.11
N ARG A 62 4.85 6.45 -11.98
CA ARG A 62 5.70 7.05 -13.03
C ARG A 62 6.91 6.18 -13.39
N GLN A 63 7.48 5.48 -12.40
CA GLN A 63 8.58 4.53 -12.59
C GLN A 63 8.13 3.18 -13.18
N ARG A 64 6.82 2.97 -13.39
CA ARG A 64 6.22 1.71 -13.88
C ARG A 64 6.62 0.48 -13.06
N LYS A 65 6.84 0.63 -11.75
CA LYS A 65 7.05 -0.52 -10.85
C LYS A 65 5.73 -1.26 -10.68
N LYS A 66 5.67 -2.56 -10.97
CA LYS A 66 4.41 -3.33 -10.89
C LYS A 66 4.13 -3.86 -9.49
N ILE A 67 5.15 -4.35 -8.79
CA ILE A 67 5.04 -4.89 -7.43
C ILE A 67 5.98 -4.09 -6.54
N VAL A 68 5.43 -3.54 -5.46
CA VAL A 68 6.17 -2.75 -4.48
C VAL A 68 5.99 -3.43 -3.12
N PRO A 69 7.08 -3.68 -2.36
CA PRO A 69 6.97 -4.23 -1.02
C PRO A 69 6.04 -3.38 -0.14
N THR A 70 5.33 -4.03 0.77
CA THR A 70 4.51 -3.36 1.78
C THR A 70 5.34 -2.33 2.54
N ARG A 71 4.79 -1.13 2.66
CA ARG A 71 5.37 -0.02 3.40
C ARG A 71 4.66 0.15 4.73
N TYR A 72 5.39 0.53 5.76
CA TYR A 72 4.85 0.76 7.09
C TYR A 72 4.83 2.27 7.36
N MET A 73 3.66 2.82 7.63
CA MET A 73 3.48 4.25 7.83
C MET A 73 3.36 4.54 9.32
N GLY A 74 4.34 5.26 9.88
CA GLY A 74 4.36 5.61 11.31
C GLY A 74 4.69 4.46 12.26
N VAL A 75 5.29 3.38 11.76
CA VAL A 75 5.71 2.22 12.59
C VAL A 75 7.19 1.91 12.41
N ARG A 76 7.68 1.93 11.16
CA ARG A 76 9.08 1.75 10.77
C ARG A 76 9.35 2.70 9.61
N ASP A 77 10.19 3.71 9.82
CA ASP A 77 10.77 4.53 8.76
C ASP A 77 12.04 3.85 8.22
#